data_AF-A0A9D2LU91-F1
#
_entry.id   AF-A0A9D2LU91-F1
#
_cell.length_a   1.000
_cell.length_b   1.000
_cell.length_c   1.000
_cell.angle_alpha   90.00
_cell.angle_beta   90.00
_cell.angle_gamma   90.00
#
_symmetry.space_group_name_H-M   'P 1'
#
loop_
_entity.id
_entity.type
_entity.pdbx_description
1 polymer ?
#
loop_
_entity_poly.entity_id
_entity_poly.type
_entity_poly.pdbx_seq_one_letter_code
_entity_poly.pdbx_strand_id
1 'polypeptide(L)'
;MKVQELRQLLSGVDRTLLEKAFVESYKQFSKAKKEKVDLLIQEILEGKEVKKTDKNAVLDFDAFEQEVLDFIANAKAQNYLAPNRIIPKNQRSKWRFLVKNYIKALEKIQLEDPNYDRAVILLEAIYKLMCHGCNYYIFSSDDPFRSIGWQQPDLYQLLVKKY
;
A
#
# COMPACT_ATOMS: atom_id res chain seq x y z
N MET A 1 -4.54 -4.03 20.84
CA MET A 1 -3.37 -4.60 21.51
C MET A 1 -2.14 -4.44 20.61
N LYS A 2 -1.11 -3.75 21.08
CA LYS A 2 0.18 -3.61 20.38
C LYS A 2 1.02 -4.88 20.57
N VAL A 3 2.04 -5.09 19.72
CA VAL A 3 2.92 -6.28 19.80
C VAL A 3 3.63 -6.38 21.16
N GLN A 4 4.02 -5.26 21.76
CA GLN A 4 4.65 -5.24 23.09
C GLN A 4 3.69 -5.68 24.20
N GLU A 5 2.43 -5.24 24.14
CA GLU A 5 1.39 -5.65 25.10
C GLU A 5 1.09 -7.15 24.97
N LEU A 6 1.05 -7.67 23.75
CA LEU A 6 0.92 -9.11 23.51
C LEU A 6 2.10 -9.89 24.11
N ARG A 7 3.34 -9.43 23.91
CA ARG A 7 4.53 -10.09 24.49
C ARG A 7 4.49 -10.13 26.02
N GLN A 8 4.04 -9.05 26.66
CA GLN A 8 3.87 -8.99 28.11
C GLN A 8 2.78 -9.94 28.61
N LEU A 9 1.68 -10.07 27.87
CA LEU A 9 0.62 -11.01 28.21
C LEU A 9 1.11 -12.47 28.13
N LEU A 10 1.95 -12.78 27.14
CA LEU A 10 2.46 -14.13 26.92
C LEU A 10 3.67 -14.50 27.81
N SER A 11 4.38 -13.54 28.40
CA SER A 11 5.66 -13.79 29.10
C SER A 11 5.56 -14.59 30.40
N GLY A 12 4.36 -14.79 30.94
CA GLY A 12 4.11 -15.55 32.17
C GLY A 12 3.12 -16.70 32.02
N VAL A 13 2.74 -17.06 30.79
CA VAL A 13 1.72 -18.08 30.52
C VAL A 13 2.39 -19.42 30.23
N ASP A 14 1.79 -20.50 30.74
CA ASP A 14 2.25 -21.86 30.46
C ASP A 14 2.25 -22.17 28.96
N ARG A 15 3.26 -22.90 28.51
CA ARG A 15 3.48 -23.27 27.10
C ARG A 15 2.31 -24.07 26.53
N THR A 16 1.67 -24.91 27.33
CA THR A 16 0.49 -25.68 26.92
C THR A 16 -0.70 -24.77 26.59
N LEU A 17 -0.89 -23.71 27.38
CA LEU A 17 -1.94 -22.71 27.15
C LEU A 17 -1.61 -21.81 25.96
N LEU A 18 -0.32 -21.51 25.75
CA LEU A 18 0.15 -20.76 24.57
C LEU A 18 -0.13 -21.52 23.27
N GLU A 19 0.17 -22.82 23.23
CA GLU A 19 -0.12 -23.69 22.08
C GLU A 19 -1.62 -23.73 21.79
N LYS A 20 -2.45 -23.92 22.83
CA LYS A 20 -3.91 -23.90 22.69
C LYS A 20 -4.43 -22.55 22.18
N ALA A 21 -3.95 -21.44 22.73
CA ALA A 21 -4.33 -20.10 22.30
C ALA A 21 -3.93 -19.82 20.84
N PHE A 22 -2.76 -20.29 20.43
CA PHE A 22 -2.27 -20.17 19.06
C PHE A 22 -3.15 -20.95 18.07
N VAL A 23 -3.47 -22.22 18.38
CA VAL A 23 -4.31 -23.08 17.54
C VAL A 23 -5.73 -22.50 17.40
N GLU A 24 -6.34 -22.07 18.50
CA GLU A 24 -7.67 -21.44 18.45
C GLU A 24 -7.67 -20.12 17.66
N SER A 25 -6.60 -19.33 17.77
CA SER A 25 -6.44 -18.11 16.98
C SER A 25 -6.27 -18.42 15.48
N TYR A 26 -5.47 -19.43 15.15
CA TYR A 26 -5.21 -19.85 13.78
C TYR A 26 -6.47 -20.41 13.09
N LYS A 27 -7.36 -21.09 13.83
CA LYS A 27 -8.66 -21.56 13.32
C LYS A 27 -9.53 -20.42 12.77
N GLN A 28 -9.44 -19.22 13.35
CA GLN A 28 -10.21 -18.03 12.95
C GLN A 28 -9.75 -17.43 11.61
N PHE A 29 -8.62 -17.88 11.04
CA PHE A 29 -8.14 -17.37 9.77
C PHE A 29 -8.89 -17.98 8.58
N SER A 30 -9.15 -17.17 7.56
CA SER A 30 -9.66 -17.65 6.27
C SER A 30 -8.59 -18.46 5.54
N LYS A 31 -9.01 -19.32 4.60
CA LYS A 31 -8.09 -20.19 3.83
C LYS A 31 -6.93 -19.42 3.19
N ALA A 32 -7.22 -18.31 2.50
CA ALA A 32 -6.21 -17.46 1.88
C ALA A 32 -5.23 -16.77 2.86
N LYS A 33 -5.62 -16.61 4.14
CA LYS A 33 -4.73 -16.09 5.18
C LYS A 33 -3.86 -17.18 5.80
N LYS A 34 -4.40 -18.41 5.93
CA LYS A 34 -3.64 -19.57 6.40
C LYS A 34 -2.45 -19.85 5.49
N GLU A 35 -2.69 -19.95 4.18
CA GLU A 35 -1.64 -20.19 3.18
C GLU A 35 -0.47 -19.19 3.26
N LYS A 36 -0.73 -17.92 3.59
CA LYS A 36 0.32 -16.90 3.75
C LYS A 36 1.11 -17.01 5.06
N VAL A 37 0.48 -17.52 6.11
CA VAL A 37 1.06 -17.56 7.45
C VAL A 37 1.71 -18.93 7.73
N ASP A 38 1.31 -19.99 7.01
CA ASP A 38 1.83 -21.35 7.17
C ASP A 38 3.33 -21.42 6.96
N LEU A 39 3.84 -20.81 5.88
CA LEU A 39 5.27 -20.72 5.60
C LEU A 39 6.02 -20.00 6.72
N LEU A 40 5.46 -18.90 7.23
CA LEU A 40 6.06 -18.11 8.30
C LEU A 40 6.08 -18.89 9.63
N ILE A 41 5.05 -19.68 9.94
CA ILE A 41 5.01 -20.54 11.13
C ILE A 41 6.07 -21.64 11.03
N GLN A 42 6.18 -22.30 9.88
CA GLN A 42 7.16 -23.36 9.64
C GLN A 42 8.59 -22.83 9.81
N GLU A 43 8.91 -21.68 9.21
CA GLU A 43 10.22 -21.04 9.33
C GLU A 43 10.58 -20.68 10.78
N ILE A 44 9.63 -20.15 11.56
CA ILE A 44 9.83 -19.83 12.98
C ILE A 44 10.12 -21.09 13.80
N LEU A 45 9.36 -22.17 13.56
CA LEU A 45 9.52 -23.43 14.30
C LEU A 45 10.85 -24.12 13.98
N GLU A 46 11.38 -23.95 12.77
CA GLU A 46 12.71 -24.41 12.37
C GLU A 46 13.86 -23.57 12.95
N GLY A 47 13.55 -22.54 13.76
CA GLY A 47 14.56 -21.69 14.40
C GLY A 47 15.25 -20.74 13.42
N LYS A 48 14.73 -20.59 12.19
CA LYS A 48 15.18 -19.56 11.27
C LYS A 48 14.70 -18.22 11.83
N GLU A 49 15.60 -17.24 11.93
CA GLU A 49 15.15 -15.88 12.18
C GLU A 49 14.13 -15.54 11.10
N VAL A 50 12.95 -15.06 11.51
CA VAL A 50 12.05 -14.39 10.60
C VAL A 50 12.84 -13.21 10.08
N LYS A 51 13.48 -13.39 8.92
CA LYS A 51 13.93 -12.27 8.11
C LYS A 51 12.68 -11.43 8.02
N LYS A 52 12.70 -10.24 8.64
CA LYS A 52 11.71 -9.20 8.34
C LYS A 52 11.53 -9.33 6.85
N THR A 53 10.34 -9.68 6.39
CA THR A 53 10.09 -9.77 4.97
C THR A 53 10.56 -8.43 4.44
N ASP A 54 11.73 -8.44 3.81
CA ASP A 54 12.18 -7.30 3.07
C ASP A 54 10.99 -7.05 2.18
N LYS A 55 10.48 -5.82 2.20
CA LYS A 55 9.41 -5.38 1.32
C LYS A 55 9.87 -5.34 -0.15
N ASN A 56 10.82 -6.21 -0.48
CA ASN A 56 11.33 -6.60 -1.77
C ASN A 56 10.92 -8.06 -2.00
N ALA A 57 9.67 -8.43 -1.68
CA ALA A 57 8.97 -9.21 -2.70
C ALA A 57 9.11 -8.35 -3.94
N VAL A 58 9.90 -8.80 -4.91
CA VAL A 58 10.08 -8.15 -6.21
C VAL A 58 8.71 -7.61 -6.57
N LEU A 59 8.53 -6.29 -6.42
CA LEU A 59 7.28 -5.65 -6.75
C LEU A 59 7.14 -5.99 -8.22
N ASP A 60 6.13 -6.79 -8.55
CA ASP A 60 5.78 -7.00 -9.94
C ASP A 60 5.44 -5.61 -10.46
N PHE A 61 6.43 -4.98 -11.07
CA PHE A 61 6.35 -3.59 -11.45
C PHE A 61 5.30 -3.44 -12.53
N ASP A 62 5.11 -4.46 -13.37
CA ASP A 62 4.07 -4.48 -14.39
C ASP A 62 2.68 -4.49 -13.73
N ALA A 63 2.46 -5.33 -12.71
CA ALA A 63 1.19 -5.30 -11.96
C ALA A 63 0.95 -3.98 -11.23
N PHE A 64 2.00 -3.41 -10.63
CA PHE A 64 1.94 -2.11 -9.97
C PHE A 64 1.65 -0.96 -10.96
N GLU A 65 2.31 -0.98 -12.11
CA GLU A 65 2.11 -0.02 -13.20
C GLU A 65 0.67 -0.07 -13.69
N GLN A 66 0.13 -1.27 -13.94
CA GLN A 66 -1.29 -1.42 -14.31
C GLN A 66 -2.23 -0.90 -13.22
N GLU A 67 -1.96 -1.17 -11.94
CA GLU A 67 -2.78 -0.64 -10.83
C GLU A 67 -2.82 0.90 -10.83
N VAL A 68 -1.66 1.56 -11.02
CA VAL A 68 -1.57 3.02 -11.07
C VAL A 68 -2.30 3.57 -12.30
N LEU A 69 -2.15 2.94 -13.47
CA LEU A 69 -2.81 3.35 -14.70
C LEU A 69 -4.33 3.20 -14.60
N ASP A 70 -4.82 2.09 -14.05
CA ASP A 70 -6.25 1.87 -13.77
C ASP A 70 -6.81 2.89 -12.80
N PHE A 71 -6.05 3.22 -11.74
CA PHE A 71 -6.42 4.29 -10.82
C PHE A 71 -6.60 5.63 -11.55
N ILE A 72 -5.64 6.01 -12.39
CA ILE A 72 -5.68 7.27 -13.15
C ILE A 72 -6.88 7.28 -14.11
N ALA A 73 -7.12 6.18 -14.83
CA ALA A 73 -8.26 6.06 -15.73
C ALA A 73 -9.60 6.22 -14.97
N ASN A 74 -9.74 5.56 -13.83
CA ASN A 74 -10.93 5.66 -12.98
C ASN A 74 -11.12 7.06 -12.37
N ALA A 75 -10.03 7.74 -12.00
CA ALA A 75 -10.09 9.12 -11.53
C ALA A 75 -10.55 10.09 -12.62
N LYS A 76 -10.00 9.96 -13.84
CA LYS A 76 -10.44 10.76 -15.00
C LYS A 76 -11.89 10.48 -15.39
N ALA A 77 -12.36 9.25 -15.20
CA ALA A 77 -13.77 8.88 -15.38
C ALA A 77 -14.68 9.28 -14.19
N GLN A 78 -14.17 10.05 -13.22
CA GLN A 78 -14.90 10.51 -12.02
C GLN A 78 -15.47 9.38 -11.14
N ASN A 79 -14.97 8.15 -11.27
CA ASN A 79 -15.46 7.00 -10.51
C ASN A 79 -15.13 7.09 -9.00
N TYR A 80 -14.20 7.96 -8.60
CA TYR A 80 -13.91 8.25 -7.19
C TYR A 80 -14.81 9.34 -6.59
N LEU A 81 -15.54 10.08 -7.41
CA LEU A 81 -16.47 11.12 -6.98
C LEU A 81 -17.92 10.64 -7.03
N ALA A 82 -18.37 10.22 -8.21
CA ALA A 82 -19.79 9.95 -8.48
C ALA A 82 -20.20 8.50 -8.13
N PRO A 83 -21.50 8.25 -7.85
CA PRO A 83 -22.05 6.90 -7.78
C PRO A 83 -21.81 6.08 -9.07
N ASN A 84 -21.14 4.95 -8.93
CA ASN A 84 -20.88 3.99 -10.01
C ASN A 84 -20.73 2.56 -9.45
N ARG A 85 -20.72 1.57 -10.34
CA ARG A 85 -20.57 0.13 -10.02
C ARG A 85 -19.10 -0.35 -10.02
N ILE A 86 -18.16 0.51 -10.39
CA ILE A 86 -16.75 0.18 -10.58
C ILE A 86 -15.99 0.33 -9.26
N ILE A 87 -16.11 1.50 -8.62
CA ILE A 87 -15.50 1.81 -7.33
C ILE A 87 -16.57 1.83 -6.24
N PRO A 88 -16.54 0.87 -5.28
CA PRO A 88 -17.46 0.83 -4.15
C PRO A 88 -17.40 2.10 -3.30
N LYS A 89 -18.53 2.52 -2.73
CA LYS A 89 -18.65 3.76 -1.91
C LYS A 89 -17.60 3.83 -0.79
N ASN A 90 -17.29 2.71 -0.14
CA ASN A 90 -16.30 2.63 0.94
C ASN A 90 -14.83 2.72 0.47
N GLN A 91 -14.57 2.59 -0.83
CA GLN A 91 -13.24 2.73 -1.43
C GLN A 91 -13.02 4.11 -2.03
N ARG A 92 -14.09 4.82 -2.44
CA ARG A 92 -14.00 6.15 -3.05
C ARG A 92 -13.17 7.12 -2.22
N SER A 93 -13.47 7.26 -0.92
CA SER A 93 -12.72 8.14 -0.01
C SER A 93 -11.30 7.68 0.36
N LYS A 94 -10.91 6.47 -0.06
CA LYS A 94 -9.60 5.89 0.18
C LYS A 94 -8.58 6.20 -0.91
N TRP A 95 -8.99 6.87 -2.00
CA TRP A 95 -8.12 7.28 -3.12
C TRP A 95 -6.82 7.96 -2.62
N ARG A 96 -6.92 8.81 -1.60
CA ARG A 96 -5.79 9.54 -1.02
C ARG A 96 -4.70 8.63 -0.43
N PHE A 97 -5.10 7.49 0.13
CA PHE A 97 -4.15 6.51 0.67
C PHE A 97 -3.48 5.72 -0.45
N LEU A 98 -4.20 5.45 -1.55
CA LEU A 98 -3.64 4.81 -2.74
C LEU A 98 -2.54 5.70 -3.34
N VAL A 99 -2.87 6.95 -3.68
CA VAL A 99 -1.90 7.91 -4.25
C VAL A 99 -0.68 8.10 -3.35
N LYS A 100 -0.90 8.25 -2.04
CA LYS A 100 0.21 8.38 -1.08
C LYS A 100 1.13 7.15 -1.08
N ASN A 101 0.58 5.96 -1.23
CA ASN A 101 1.37 4.72 -1.30
C ASN A 101 2.09 4.60 -2.65
N TYR A 102 1.45 5.01 -3.75
CA TYR A 102 2.08 5.04 -5.08
C TYR A 102 3.30 5.95 -5.11
N ILE A 103 3.17 7.19 -4.62
CA ILE A 103 4.29 8.13 -4.56
C ILE A 103 5.45 7.55 -3.72
N LYS A 104 5.15 6.96 -2.56
CA LYS A 104 6.18 6.31 -1.71
C LYS A 104 6.84 5.09 -2.33
N ALA A 105 6.14 4.36 -3.19
CA ALA A 105 6.71 3.23 -3.92
C ALA A 105 7.64 3.74 -5.02
N LEU A 106 7.17 4.70 -5.82
CA LEU A 106 7.92 5.33 -6.91
C LEU A 106 9.18 6.06 -6.42
N GLU A 107 9.08 6.75 -5.28
CA GLU A 107 10.21 7.46 -4.67
C GLU A 107 11.41 6.54 -4.38
N LYS A 108 11.16 5.27 -4.02
CA LYS A 108 12.19 4.30 -3.64
C LYS A 108 12.97 3.74 -4.82
N ILE A 109 12.43 3.82 -6.03
CA ILE A 109 13.04 3.28 -7.24
C ILE A 109 14.25 4.15 -7.59
N GLN A 110 15.45 3.54 -7.62
CA GLN A 110 16.72 4.24 -7.88
C GLN A 110 17.03 4.23 -9.38
N LEU A 111 17.97 5.10 -9.80
CA LEU A 111 18.34 5.29 -11.20
C LEU A 111 18.80 4.00 -11.89
N GLU A 112 19.40 3.08 -11.13
CA GLU A 112 19.92 1.80 -11.61
C GLU A 112 18.82 0.73 -11.80
N ASP A 113 17.58 1.01 -11.38
CA ASP A 113 16.46 0.08 -11.53
C ASP A 113 16.01 0.03 -13.00
N PRO A 114 15.83 -1.16 -13.61
CA PRO A 114 15.32 -1.29 -14.98
C PRO A 114 13.97 -0.60 -15.23
N ASN A 115 13.20 -0.34 -14.17
CA ASN A 115 11.89 0.30 -14.23
C ASN A 115 11.93 1.80 -13.94
N TYR A 116 13.11 2.38 -13.76
CA TYR A 116 13.25 3.79 -13.37
C TYR A 116 12.48 4.74 -14.30
N ASP A 117 12.69 4.65 -15.60
CA ASP A 117 12.02 5.52 -16.58
C ASP A 117 10.49 5.40 -16.50
N ARG A 118 9.99 4.16 -16.37
CA ARG A 118 8.55 3.89 -16.21
C ARG A 118 8.04 4.47 -14.90
N ALA A 119 8.81 4.37 -13.81
CA ALA A 119 8.46 4.95 -12.52
C ALA A 119 8.39 6.48 -12.58
N VAL A 120 9.30 7.14 -13.29
CA VAL A 120 9.28 8.59 -13.52
C VAL A 120 8.01 9.00 -14.26
N ILE A 121 7.66 8.27 -15.33
CA ILE A 121 6.43 8.49 -16.12
C ILE A 121 5.18 8.35 -15.25
N LEU A 122 5.11 7.32 -14.40
CA LEU A 122 3.99 7.13 -13.47
C LEU A 122 3.90 8.25 -12.43
N LEU A 123 5.04 8.70 -11.89
CA LEU A 123 5.09 9.80 -10.93
C LEU A 123 4.62 11.12 -11.56
N GLU A 124 5.06 11.39 -12.79
CA GLU A 124 4.60 12.53 -13.58
C GLU A 124 3.08 12.46 -13.83
N ALA A 125 2.57 11.29 -14.21
CA ALA A 125 1.14 11.10 -14.46
C ALA A 125 0.28 11.32 -13.20
N ILE A 126 0.75 10.85 -12.04
CA ILE A 126 0.11 11.13 -10.74
C ILE A 126 0.14 12.64 -10.44
N TYR A 127 1.28 13.30 -10.61
CA TYR A 127 1.40 14.74 -10.37
C TYR A 127 0.43 15.54 -11.24
N LYS A 128 0.35 15.23 -12.54
CA LYS A 128 -0.61 15.84 -13.48
C LYS A 128 -2.05 15.59 -13.07
N LEU A 129 -2.38 14.38 -12.60
CA LEU A 129 -3.73 14.07 -12.10
C LEU A 129 -4.09 14.90 -10.86
N MET A 130 -3.15 15.10 -9.93
CA MET A 130 -3.39 15.94 -8.75
C MET A 130 -3.59 17.41 -9.15
N CYS A 131 -2.78 17.92 -10.08
CA CYS A 131 -2.96 19.26 -10.65
C CYS A 131 -4.33 19.41 -11.32
N HIS A 132 -4.76 18.39 -12.08
CA HIS A 132 -6.09 18.37 -12.68
C HIS A 132 -7.19 18.40 -11.61
N GLY A 133 -7.04 17.61 -10.54
CA GLY A 133 -8.00 17.59 -9.43
C GLY A 133 -8.09 18.89 -8.63
N CYS A 134 -7.11 19.79 -8.73
CA CYS A 134 -7.20 21.13 -8.11
C CYS A 134 -8.18 22.04 -8.87
N ASN A 135 -8.38 21.79 -10.17
CA ASN A 135 -9.21 22.61 -11.04
C ASN A 135 -10.54 21.92 -11.42
N TYR A 136 -10.62 20.59 -11.22
CA TYR A 136 -11.76 19.78 -11.60
C TYR A 136 -12.16 18.82 -10.49
N TYR A 137 -13.46 18.66 -10.27
CA TYR A 137 -14.01 17.68 -9.33
C TYR A 137 -13.85 16.26 -9.89
N ILE A 138 -12.71 15.62 -9.62
CA ILE A 138 -12.47 14.19 -9.84
C ILE A 138 -12.41 13.39 -8.52
N PHE A 139 -12.23 14.10 -7.41
CA PHE A 139 -12.23 13.57 -6.05
C PHE A 139 -13.19 14.38 -5.17
N SER A 140 -13.54 13.85 -4.00
CA SER A 140 -14.39 14.52 -3.02
C SER A 140 -13.67 15.63 -2.22
N SER A 141 -12.60 16.22 -2.76
CA SER A 141 -11.77 17.22 -2.08
C SER A 141 -11.35 18.31 -3.05
N ASP A 142 -11.41 19.55 -2.57
CA ASP A 142 -11.03 20.75 -3.31
C ASP A 142 -9.50 20.98 -3.32
N ASP A 143 -8.76 20.22 -2.50
CA ASP A 143 -7.31 20.26 -2.40
C ASP A 143 -6.74 18.82 -2.40
N PRO A 144 -6.51 18.24 -3.59
CA PRO A 144 -6.00 16.88 -3.71
C PRO A 144 -4.62 16.71 -3.09
N PHE A 145 -3.73 17.69 -3.22
CA PHE A 145 -2.36 17.64 -2.69
C PHE A 145 -2.37 17.55 -1.16
N ARG A 146 -3.14 18.41 -0.49
CA ARG A 146 -3.29 18.35 0.97
C ARG A 146 -3.92 17.03 1.41
N SER A 147 -4.88 16.49 0.65
CA SER A 147 -5.51 15.20 0.95
C SER A 147 -4.53 14.02 0.95
N ILE A 148 -3.50 14.05 0.10
CA ILE A 148 -2.44 13.02 0.06
C ILE A 148 -1.26 13.35 1.00
N GLY A 149 -1.29 14.51 1.66
CA GLY A 149 -0.27 14.95 2.60
C GLY A 149 0.99 15.50 1.94
N TRP A 150 0.86 16.12 0.77
CA TRP A 150 1.95 16.79 0.05
C TRP A 150 1.59 18.25 -0.19
N GLN A 151 2.60 19.12 -0.26
CA GLN A 151 2.45 20.40 -0.95
C GLN A 151 2.76 20.18 -2.43
N GLN A 152 2.08 20.91 -3.31
CA GLN A 152 2.32 20.82 -4.75
C GLN A 152 3.80 21.08 -5.13
N PRO A 153 4.47 22.13 -4.59
CA PRO A 153 5.88 22.36 -4.90
C PRO A 153 6.80 21.22 -4.44
N ASP A 154 6.52 20.61 -3.29
CA ASP A 154 7.35 19.53 -2.75
C ASP A 154 7.27 18.27 -3.62
N LEU A 155 6.06 17.93 -4.09
CA LEU A 155 5.89 16.79 -5.01
C LEU A 155 6.51 17.08 -6.39
N TYR A 156 6.44 18.33 -6.84
CA TYR A 156 7.12 18.74 -8.08
C TYR A 156 8.65 18.65 -7.95
N GLN A 157 9.21 19.10 -6.83
CA GLN A 157 10.65 18.97 -6.57
C GLN A 157 11.09 17.50 -6.53
N LEU A 158 10.28 16.61 -5.95
CA LEU A 158 10.54 15.17 -6.00
C LEU A 158 10.60 14.66 -7.44
N LEU A 159 9.65 15.06 -8.28
CA LEU A 159 9.61 14.68 -9.69
C LEU A 159 10.83 15.20 -10.46
N VAL A 160 11.20 16.47 -10.28
CA VAL A 160 12.36 17.08 -10.96
C VAL A 160 13.66 16.41 -10.56
N LYS A 161 13.83 15.99 -9.29
CA LYS A 161 15.02 15.24 -8.85
C LYS A 161 15.16 13.87 -9.51
N LYS A 162 14.10 13.36 -10.13
CA LYS A 162 14.07 12.07 -10.81
C LYS A 162 14.28 12.20 -12.34
N TYR A 163 14.17 13.40 -12.91
CA TYR A 163 14.59 13.69 -14.29
C TYR A 163 16.08 14.01 -14.35
#